data_AF-A0A6A1WKP0-F1
#
_entry.id   AF-A0A6A1WKP0-F1
#
_cell.length_a   1.000
_cell.length_b   1.000
_cell.length_c   1.000
_cell.angle_alpha   90.00
_cell.angle_beta   90.00
_cell.angle_gamma   90.00
#
_symmetry.space_group_name_H-M   'P 1'
#
loop_
_entity.id
_entity.type
_entity.pdbx_description
1 polymer ?
#
loop_
_entity_poly.entity_id
_entity_poly.type
_entity_poly.pdbx_seq_one_letter_code
_entity_poly.pdbx_strand_id
1 'polypeptide(L)'
;MAANNNAPSALEKEQIFGMAEKEMEYRVELFNKLTHTCFNKCVEKRYKESELNMGENSCIDRCVSKYWHILTDIIKIGAMKLD
;
A
#
# COMPACT_ATOMS: atom_id res chain seq x y z
N MET A 1 33.85 -20.74 -17.74
CA MET A 1 32.54 -20.06 -17.74
C MET A 1 31.49 -21.16 -17.81
N ALA A 2 30.80 -21.46 -16.71
CA ALA A 2 29.73 -22.45 -16.69
C ALA A 2 28.39 -21.69 -16.61
N ALA A 3 27.60 -21.76 -17.68
CA ALA A 3 26.25 -21.25 -17.71
C ALA A 3 25.34 -22.21 -16.91
N ASN A 4 24.92 -21.79 -15.72
CA ASN A 4 23.96 -22.55 -14.92
C ASN A 4 22.54 -22.22 -15.41
N ASN A 5 21.96 -23.10 -16.23
CA ASN A 5 20.58 -23.02 -16.69
C ASN A 5 19.62 -23.56 -15.62
N ASN A 6 19.58 -22.90 -14.46
CA ASN A 6 18.50 -23.14 -13.49
C ASN A 6 17.27 -22.33 -13.94
N ALA A 7 16.58 -22.83 -14.97
CA ALA A 7 15.28 -22.31 -15.33
C ALA A 7 14.29 -22.73 -14.23
N PRO A 8 13.55 -21.79 -13.61
CA PRO A 8 12.55 -22.15 -12.61
C PRO A 8 11.53 -23.10 -13.22
N SER A 9 11.18 -24.15 -12.47
CA SER A 9 10.19 -25.14 -12.88
C SER A 9 8.84 -24.46 -13.15
N ALA A 10 7.98 -25.08 -13.97
CA ALA A 10 6.68 -24.51 -14.32
C ALA A 10 5.82 -24.17 -13.08
N LEU A 11 5.96 -24.98 -12.02
CA LEU A 11 5.29 -24.77 -10.73
C LEU A 11 5.83 -23.54 -9.98
N GLU A 12 7.15 -23.32 -9.98
CA GLU A 12 7.77 -22.13 -9.38
C GLU A 12 7.39 -20.86 -10.15
N LYS A 13 7.28 -20.93 -11.49
CA LYS A 13 6.78 -19.80 -12.29
C LYS A 13 5.35 -19.41 -11.90
N GLU A 14 4.44 -20.37 -11.80
CA GLU A 14 3.05 -20.09 -11.40
C GLU A 14 2.98 -19.47 -9.99
N GLN A 15 3.80 -19.95 -9.05
CA GLN A 15 3.89 -19.37 -7.70
C GLN A 15 4.45 -17.94 -7.73
N ILE A 16 5.51 -17.69 -8.49
CA ILE A 16 6.12 -16.35 -8.61
C ILE A 16 5.11 -15.36 -9.22
N PHE A 17 4.40 -15.76 -10.28
CA PHE A 17 3.38 -14.91 -10.90
C PHE A 17 2.19 -14.68 -9.95
N GLY A 18 1.73 -15.71 -9.25
CA GLY A 18 0.64 -15.57 -8.27
C GLY A 18 0.99 -14.68 -7.08
N MET A 19 2.27 -14.65 -6.65
CA MET A 19 2.75 -13.70 -5.65
C MET A 19 2.80 -12.27 -6.19
N ALA A 20 3.33 -12.09 -7.40
CA ALA A 20 3.41 -10.78 -8.04
C ALA A 20 2.02 -10.15 -8.30
N GLU A 21 1.04 -10.97 -8.68
CA GLU A 21 -0.35 -10.54 -8.86
C GLU A 21 -0.95 -10.04 -7.53
N LYS A 22 -0.79 -10.80 -6.44
CA LYS A 22 -1.26 -10.39 -5.11
C LYS A 22 -0.60 -9.12 -4.61
N GLU A 23 0.69 -8.92 -4.87
CA GLU A 23 1.34 -7.65 -4.52
C GLU A 23 0.73 -6.46 -5.26
N MET A 24 0.34 -6.65 -6.53
CA MET A 24 -0.31 -5.60 -7.32
C MET A 24 -1.71 -5.30 -6.79
N GLU A 25 -2.52 -6.33 -6.51
CA GLU A 25 -3.85 -6.18 -5.91
C GLU A 25 -3.79 -5.45 -4.56
N TYR A 26 -2.83 -5.83 -3.71
CA TYR A 26 -2.62 -5.20 -2.42
C TYR A 26 -2.30 -3.71 -2.54
N ARG A 27 -1.47 -3.32 -3.52
CA ARG A 27 -1.15 -1.90 -3.76
C ARG A 27 -2.39 -1.08 -4.15
N VAL A 28 -3.28 -1.66 -4.94
CA VAL A 28 -4.54 -1.00 -5.34
C VAL A 28 -5.47 -0.87 -4.14
N GLU A 29 -5.67 -1.95 -3.38
CA GLU A 29 -6.54 -1.93 -2.20
C GLU A 29 -6.02 -0.92 -1.16
N LEU A 30 -4.71 -0.89 -0.96
CA LEU A 30 -4.03 0.04 -0.08
C LEU A 30 -4.28 1.49 -0.48
N PHE A 31 -4.13 1.83 -1.76
CA PHE A 31 -4.37 3.18 -2.26
C PHE A 31 -5.84 3.61 -2.03
N ASN A 32 -6.78 2.72 -2.31
CA ASN A 32 -8.20 2.99 -2.10
C ASN A 32 -8.52 3.24 -0.61
N LYS A 33 -8.02 2.41 0.29
CA LYS A 33 -8.19 2.56 1.74
C LYS A 33 -7.53 3.82 2.28
N LEU A 34 -6.30 4.13 1.83
CA LEU A 34 -5.55 5.32 2.20
C LEU A 34 -6.35 6.58 1.84
N THR A 35 -6.76 6.67 0.57
CA THR A 35 -7.51 7.82 0.04
C THR A 35 -8.80 8.03 0.81
N HIS A 36 -9.61 6.98 0.99
CA HIS A 36 -10.86 7.08 1.75
C HIS A 36 -10.63 7.50 3.21
N THR A 37 -9.60 6.94 3.85
CA THR A 37 -9.31 7.22 5.26
C THR A 37 -8.89 8.66 5.45
N CYS A 38 -7.97 9.17 4.63
CA CYS A 38 -7.48 10.53 4.77
C CYS A 38 -8.52 11.56 4.34
N PHE A 39 -9.29 11.28 3.29
CA PHE A 39 -10.41 12.14 2.91
C PHE A 39 -11.43 12.29 4.06
N ASN A 40 -11.87 11.16 4.65
CA ASN A 40 -12.82 11.19 5.76
C ASN A 40 -12.29 11.84 7.04
N LYS A 41 -10.97 11.83 7.25
CA LYS A 41 -10.34 12.43 8.45
C LYS A 41 -10.07 13.92 8.28
N CYS A 42 -9.76 14.36 7.07
CA CYS A 42 -9.20 15.69 6.84
C CYS A 42 -10.16 16.65 6.13
N VAL A 43 -11.12 16.15 5.35
CA VAL A 43 -12.04 17.00 4.57
C VAL A 43 -13.38 17.14 5.30
N GLU A 44 -13.84 18.37 5.49
CA GLU A 44 -15.12 18.64 6.16
C GLU A 44 -16.32 18.28 5.27
N LYS A 45 -17.34 17.61 5.84
CA LYS A 45 -18.57 17.24 5.12
C LYS A 45 -19.42 18.41 4.65
N ARG A 46 -19.19 19.62 5.19
CA ARG A 46 -19.97 20.82 4.87
C ARG A 46 -19.42 21.56 3.63
N TYR A 47 -18.43 20.99 2.94
CA TYR A 47 -17.87 21.39 1.64
C TYR A 47 -18.13 22.85 1.28
N LYS A 48 -17.35 23.76 1.88
CA LYS A 48 -17.50 25.21 1.68
C LYS A 48 -16.97 25.66 0.32
N GLU A 49 -15.94 24.99 -0.17
CA GLU A 49 -15.22 25.29 -1.41
C GLU A 49 -14.85 23.98 -2.11
N SER A 50 -14.63 24.02 -3.43
CA SER A 50 -14.28 22.85 -4.24
C SER A 50 -12.80 22.47 -4.15
N GLU A 51 -11.96 23.37 -3.66
CA GLU A 51 -10.52 23.14 -3.50
C GLU A 51 -10.15 22.89 -2.04
N LEU A 52 -9.09 22.10 -1.85
CA LEU A 52 -8.56 21.82 -0.54
C LEU A 52 -7.89 23.08 0.02
N ASN A 53 -8.34 23.51 1.19
CA ASN A 53 -7.68 24.61 1.88
C ASN A 53 -6.32 24.17 2.45
N MET A 54 -5.50 25.14 2.86
CA MET A 54 -4.15 24.86 3.38
C MET A 54 -4.16 23.93 4.62
N GLY A 55 -5.21 24.00 5.44
CA GLY A 55 -5.41 23.12 6.59
C GLY A 55 -5.70 21.68 6.18
N GLU A 56 -6.56 21.48 5.18
CA GLU A 56 -6.90 20.17 4.63
C GLU A 56 -5.69 19.52 3.95
N ASN A 57 -4.95 20.26 3.13
CA ASN A 57 -3.70 19.79 2.51
C ASN A 57 -2.69 19.35 3.58
N SER A 58 -2.42 20.22 4.57
CA SER A 58 -1.51 19.90 5.67
C SER A 58 -1.99 18.72 6.54
N CYS A 59 -3.30 18.49 6.64
CA CYS A 59 -3.86 17.33 7.33
C CYS A 59 -3.63 16.06 6.52
N ILE A 60 -3.88 16.09 5.20
CA ILE A 60 -3.72 14.94 4.30
C ILE A 60 -2.27 14.44 4.34
N ASP A 61 -1.27 15.32 4.22
CA ASP A 61 0.15 14.93 4.29
C ASP A 61 0.49 14.19 5.59
N ARG A 62 0.02 14.72 6.72
CA ARG A 62 0.19 14.10 8.04
C ARG A 62 -0.57 12.78 8.16
N CYS A 63 -1.76 12.69 7.58
CA CYS A 63 -2.56 11.47 7.57
C CYS A 63 -1.86 10.36 6.79
N VAL A 64 -1.38 10.66 5.58
CA VAL A 64 -0.66 9.72 4.72
C VAL A 64 0.60 9.22 5.42
N SER A 65 1.41 10.12 5.99
CA SER A 65 2.61 9.74 6.76
C SER A 65 2.28 8.80 7.92
N LYS A 66 1.24 9.09 8.71
CA LYS A 66 0.80 8.23 9.83
C LYS A 66 0.29 6.87 9.35
N TYR A 67 -0.48 6.84 8.26
CA TYR A 67 -1.02 5.61 7.70
C TYR A 67 0.11 4.67 7.25
N TRP A 68 1.10 5.20 6.54
CA TRP A 68 2.26 4.42 6.08
C TRP A 68 3.12 3.86 7.21
N HIS A 69 3.33 4.63 8.28
CA HIS A 69 4.03 4.11 9.47
C HIS A 69 3.29 2.91 10.06
N ILE A 70 1.99 3.04 10.32
CA ILE A 70 1.18 1.95 10.88
C ILE A 70 1.17 0.74 9.93
N LEU A 71 1.04 0.96 8.63
CA LEU A 71 1.05 -0.11 7.64
C LEU A 71 2.39 -0.87 7.67
N THR A 72 3.50 -0.14 7.68
CA THR A 72 4.85 -0.71 7.72
C THR A 72 5.07 -1.52 9.00
N ASP A 73 4.59 -1.03 10.14
CA ASP A 73 4.66 -1.74 11.40
C ASP A 73 3.84 -3.04 11.38
N ILE A 74 2.62 -3.00 10.82
CA ILE A 74 1.80 -4.20 10.62
C ILE A 74 2.49 -5.21 9.71
N ILE A 75 3.06 -4.77 8.59
CA ILE A 75 3.80 -5.65 7.66
C ILE A 75 5.00 -6.28 8.36
N LYS A 76 5.77 -5.51 9.14
CA LYS A 76 6.89 -6.04 9.93
C LYS A 76 6.45 -7.09 10.94
N ILE A 77 5.32 -6.87 11.63
CA ILE A 77 4.75 -7.86 12.56
C ILE A 77 4.34 -9.13 11.80
N GLY A 78 3.75 -8.99 10.61
CA GLY A 78 3.38 -10.11 9.75
C GLY A 78 4.59 -10.91 9.27
N ALA A 79 5.67 -10.24 8.87
CA ALA A 79 6.93 -10.87 8.47
C ALA A 79 7.57 -11.64 9.64
N MET A 80 7.63 -11.03 10.83
CA MET A 80 8.10 -11.70 12.07
C MET A 80 7.26 -12.93 12.48
N LYS A 81 6.05 -13.10 11.94
CA LYS A 81 5.20 -14.26 12.20
C LYS A 81 5.40 -15.40 11.19
N LEU A 82 6.14 -15.14 10.10
CA LEU A 82 6.43 -16.10 9.04
C LEU A 82 7.82 -16.74 9.16
N ASP A 83 8.68 -16.22 10.05
CA ASP A 83 9.96 -16.81 10.49
C ASP A 83 9.78 -17.60 11.80
#